data_AF-A0AAD0E472-F1
#
_entry.id   AF-A0AAD0E472-F1
#
_cell.length_a   1.000
_cell.length_b   1.000
_cell.length_c   1.000
_cell.angle_alpha   90.00
_cell.angle_beta   90.00
_cell.angle_gamma   90.00
#
_symmetry.space_group_name_H-M   'P 1'
#
loop_
_entity.id
_entity.type
_entity.pdbx_description
1 polymer ?
#
loop_
_entity_poly.entity_id
_entity_poly.type
_entity_poly.pdbx_seq_one_letter_code
_entity_poly.pdbx_strand_id
1 'polypeptide(L)'
;MSHLEEIPCIEVLSSVVFIIEGVVEETHNPQAIESHLNTCAACRAEVEHEQAMHTLLQDVLRRSCDEKAPEDLHRSIHEELLRQASGTGVTEVVTQYSMTEISIEIDEFGNVEHREIQIEQTHVQHFIDDEK
;
A
#
# COMPACT_ATOMS: atom_id res chain seq x y z
N MET A 1 14.68 13.67 -27.51
CA MET A 1 15.20 14.59 -26.48
C MET A 1 14.01 15.46 -26.10
N SER A 2 13.38 15.15 -24.96
CA SER A 2 12.25 15.92 -24.44
C SER A 2 12.71 17.34 -24.13
N HIS A 3 12.08 18.31 -24.78
CA HIS A 3 12.32 19.72 -24.53
C HIS A 3 11.70 20.04 -23.16
N LEU A 4 12.53 20.20 -22.13
CA LEU A 4 12.07 20.71 -20.84
C LEU A 4 11.68 22.17 -21.06
N GLU A 5 10.37 22.45 -20.99
CA GLU A 5 9.87 23.83 -21.02
C GLU A 5 10.30 24.54 -19.74
N GLU A 6 11.03 25.65 -19.89
CA GLU A 6 11.38 26.53 -18.76
C GLU A 6 10.12 27.26 -18.29
N ILE A 7 9.59 26.86 -17.15
CA ILE A 7 8.44 27.51 -16.52
C ILE A 7 8.88 28.71 -15.66
N PRO A 8 8.08 29.79 -15.62
CA PRO A 8 8.39 30.97 -14.81
C PRO A 8 8.17 30.71 -13.31
N CYS A 9 8.90 31.43 -12.46
CA CYS A 9 8.80 31.30 -10.99
C CYS A 9 7.36 31.44 -10.46
N ILE A 10 6.54 32.29 -11.09
CA ILE A 10 5.15 32.51 -10.68
C ILE A 10 4.31 31.24 -10.80
N GLU A 11 4.57 30.42 -11.82
CA GLU A 11 3.86 29.16 -12.03
C GLU A 11 4.25 28.14 -10.97
N VAL A 12 5.55 28.03 -10.67
CA VAL A 12 6.06 27.18 -9.58
C VAL A 12 5.47 27.57 -8.22
N LEU A 13 5.48 28.87 -7.90
CA LEU A 13 4.94 29.38 -6.65
C LEU A 13 3.42 29.24 -6.56
N SER A 14 2.71 29.27 -7.70
CA SER A 14 1.27 28.99 -7.72
C SER A 14 0.93 27.53 -7.40
N SER A 15 1.87 26.62 -7.63
CA SER A 15 1.74 25.20 -7.31
C SER A 15 2.24 24.83 -5.90
N VAL A 16 2.59 25.81 -5.05
CA VAL A 16 3.17 25.58 -3.72
C VAL A 16 2.33 24.65 -2.84
N VAL A 17 1.00 24.75 -2.90
CA VAL A 17 0.09 23.89 -2.12
C VAL A 17 0.27 22.42 -2.51
N PHE A 18 0.25 22.11 -3.81
CA PHE A 18 0.47 20.74 -4.30
C PHE A 18 1.84 20.19 -3.92
N ILE A 19 2.86 21.06 -3.89
CA ILE A 19 4.22 20.68 -3.46
C ILE A 19 4.25 20.34 -1.97
N ILE A 20 3.61 21.15 -1.12
CA ILE A 20 3.57 20.94 0.34
C ILE A 20 2.75 19.70 0.71
N GLU A 21 1.64 19.46 -0.01
CA GLU A 21 0.77 18.31 0.21
C GLU A 21 1.33 16.99 -0.37
N GLY A 22 2.48 17.04 -1.06
CA GLY A 22 3.13 15.87 -1.63
C GLY A 22 2.42 15.30 -2.87
N VAL A 23 1.54 16.09 -3.49
CA VAL A 23 0.73 15.73 -4.67
C VAL A 23 1.21 16.48 -5.92
N VAL A 24 2.51 16.75 -6.02
CA VAL A 24 3.10 17.47 -7.15
C VAL A 24 2.83 16.78 -8.50
N GLU A 25 2.66 15.47 -8.51
CA GLU A 25 2.31 14.68 -9.70
C GLU A 25 0.93 15.04 -10.29
N GLU A 26 0.04 15.66 -9.51
CA GLU A 26 -1.26 16.14 -9.97
C GLU A 26 -1.17 17.50 -10.68
N THR A 27 -0.01 18.14 -10.65
CA THR A 27 0.21 19.42 -11.34
C THR A 27 0.32 19.23 -12.85
N HIS A 28 0.16 20.33 -13.59
CA HIS A 28 0.22 20.30 -15.05
C HIS A 28 1.57 19.81 -15.60
N ASN A 29 2.68 20.12 -14.91
CA ASN A 29 4.02 19.78 -15.36
C ASN A 29 4.98 19.52 -14.17
N PRO A 30 4.90 18.35 -13.52
CA PRO A 30 5.71 18.03 -12.33
C PRO A 30 7.22 18.06 -12.64
N GLN A 31 7.62 17.58 -13.81
CA GLN A 31 9.03 17.52 -14.23
C GLN A 31 9.65 18.91 -14.43
N ALA A 32 8.89 19.86 -14.98
CA ALA A 32 9.36 21.23 -15.12
C ALA A 32 9.47 21.94 -13.77
N ILE A 33 8.54 21.69 -12.84
CA ILE A 33 8.59 22.21 -11.46
C ILE A 33 9.82 21.69 -10.73
N GLU A 34 10.08 20.39 -10.78
CA GLU A 34 11.25 19.79 -10.14
C GLU A 34 12.55 20.35 -10.72
N SER A 35 12.65 20.44 -12.05
CA SER A 35 13.80 21.05 -12.74
C SER A 35 14.01 22.51 -12.33
N HIS A 36 12.93 23.29 -12.22
CA HIS A 36 13.00 24.68 -11.78
C HIS A 36 13.46 24.79 -10.32
N LEU A 37 12.95 23.98 -9.40
CA LEU A 37 13.36 23.99 -7.99
C LEU A 37 14.83 23.59 -7.79
N ASN A 38 15.36 22.74 -8.67
CA ASN A 38 16.77 22.38 -8.68
C ASN A 38 17.68 23.54 -9.13
N THR A 39 17.19 24.44 -9.98
CA THR A 39 17.97 25.54 -10.56
C THR A 39 17.74 26.90 -9.89
N CYS A 40 16.55 27.14 -9.36
CA CYS A 40 16.13 28.41 -8.76
C CYS A 40 16.14 28.35 -7.23
N ALA A 41 17.17 28.96 -6.62
CA ALA A 41 17.29 29.01 -5.16
C ALA A 41 16.20 29.85 -4.47
N ALA A 42 15.66 30.88 -5.14
CA ALA A 42 14.61 31.72 -4.59
C ALA A 42 13.30 30.94 -4.42
N CYS A 43 12.84 30.24 -5.46
CA CYS A 43 11.63 29.41 -5.36
C CYS A 43 11.78 28.30 -4.32
N ARG A 44 12.97 27.70 -4.19
CA ARG A 44 13.22 26.70 -3.15
C ARG A 44 13.12 27.30 -1.74
N ALA A 45 13.69 28.48 -1.51
CA ALA A 45 13.59 29.16 -0.22
C ALA A 45 12.14 29.52 0.15
N GLU A 46 11.34 29.96 -0.82
CA GLU A 46 9.91 30.23 -0.60
C GLU A 46 9.13 28.94 -0.26
N VAL A 47 9.37 27.84 -0.98
CA VAL A 47 8.73 26.55 -0.68
C VAL A 47 9.12 26.06 0.72
N GLU A 48 10.41 26.13 1.08
CA GLU A 48 10.89 25.77 2.43
C GLU A 48 10.24 26.65 3.52
N HIS A 49 10.07 27.95 3.24
CA HIS A 49 9.41 28.88 4.14
C HIS A 49 7.95 28.51 4.38
N GLU A 50 7.20 28.26 3.29
CA GLU A 50 5.79 27.88 3.36
C GLU A 50 5.61 26.52 4.04
N GLN A 51 6.51 25.55 3.80
CA GLN A 51 6.52 24.27 4.53
C GLN A 51 6.71 24.48 6.04
N ALA A 52 7.67 25.32 6.44
CA ALA A 52 7.89 25.63 7.85
C ALA A 52 6.69 26.33 8.49
N MET A 53 6.06 27.26 7.77
CA MET A 53 4.85 27.94 8.23
C MET A 53 3.67 26.97 8.35
N HIS A 54 3.50 26.06 7.39
CA HIS A 54 2.47 25.02 7.44
C HIS A 54 2.65 24.09 8.65
N THR A 55 3.87 23.61 8.92
CA THR A 55 4.16 22.79 10.10
C THR A 55 3.87 23.55 11.40
N LEU A 56 4.26 24.82 11.50
CA LEU A 56 3.98 25.65 12.66
C LEU A 56 2.46 25.77 12.91
N LEU A 57 1.68 26.04 11.87
CA LEU A 57 0.22 26.13 11.97
C LEU A 57 -0.40 24.79 12.37
N GLN A 58 0.05 23.69 11.79
CA GLN A 58 -0.41 22.36 12.16
C GLN A 58 -0.13 22.04 13.63
N ASP A 59 1.05 22.38 14.14
CA ASP A 59 1.41 22.16 15.53
C ASP A 59 0.58 23.03 16.50
N VAL A 60 0.34 24.28 16.15
CA VAL A 60 -0.56 25.16 16.93
C VAL A 60 -1.96 24.58 16.97
N LEU A 61 -2.49 24.14 15.83
CA LEU A 61 -3.82 23.53 15.74
C LEU A 61 -3.91 22.21 16.52
N ARG A 62 -2.89 21.35 16.45
CA ARG A 62 -2.81 20.12 17.25
C ARG A 62 -2.81 20.40 18.75
N ARG A 63 -2.13 21.45 19.19
CA ARG A 63 -2.12 21.85 20.61
C ARG A 63 -3.45 22.46 21.07
N SER A 64 -4.16 23.15 20.19
CA SER A 64 -5.49 23.71 20.51
C SER A 64 -6.62 22.68 20.43
N CYS A 65 -6.50 21.72 19.51
CA CYS A 65 -7.46 20.66 19.27
C CYS A 65 -6.95 19.35 19.91
N ASP A 66 -7.01 19.27 21.24
CA ASP A 66 -6.80 18.01 21.99
C ASP A 66 -8.05 17.11 21.87
N GLU A 67 -8.46 16.85 20.62
CA GLU A 67 -9.56 15.93 20.35
C GLU A 67 -9.06 14.51 20.60
N LYS A 68 -9.53 13.93 21.70
CA LYS A 68 -9.21 12.55 22.04
C LYS A 68 -9.77 11.63 20.97
N ALA A 69 -8.96 10.66 20.54
CA ALA A 69 -9.45 9.60 19.67
C ALA A 69 -10.68 8.92 20.31
N PRO A 70 -11.67 8.50 19.49
CA PRO A 70 -12.88 7.86 19.98
C PRO A 70 -12.55 6.62 20.82
N GLU A 71 -13.29 6.39 21.92
CA GLU A 71 -13.06 5.23 22.79
C GLU A 71 -13.20 3.90 22.05
N ASP A 72 -14.04 3.86 21.01
CA ASP A 72 -14.21 2.68 20.16
C ASP A 72 -12.93 2.30 19.40
N LEU A 73 -12.14 3.28 18.98
CA LEU A 73 -10.85 3.05 18.31
C LEU A 73 -9.80 2.55 19.32
N HIS A 74 -9.79 3.09 20.53
CA HIS A 74 -8.91 2.59 21.58
C HIS A 74 -9.22 1.12 21.92
N ARG A 75 -10.51 0.78 21.99
CA ARG A 75 -10.95 -0.60 22.24
C ARG A 75 -10.57 -1.54 21.11
N SER A 76 -10.81 -1.15 19.85
CA SER A 76 -10.47 -2.00 18.70
C SER A 76 -8.96 -2.24 18.56
N ILE A 77 -8.14 -1.20 18.77
CA ILE A 77 -6.68 -1.34 18.78
C ILE A 77 -6.23 -2.26 19.92
N HIS A 78 -6.81 -2.10 21.11
CA HIS A 78 -6.47 -2.94 22.26
C HIS A 78 -6.82 -4.41 22.01
N GLU A 79 -8.01 -4.68 21.46
CA GLU A 79 -8.45 -6.02 21.08
C GLU A 79 -7.57 -6.63 19.98
N GLU A 80 -7.18 -5.84 18.97
CA GLU A 80 -6.29 -6.28 17.89
C GLU A 80 -4.90 -6.64 18.42
N LEU A 81 -4.31 -5.79 19.27
CA LEU A 81 -3.01 -6.04 19.90
C LEU A 81 -3.06 -7.27 20.82
N LEU A 82 -4.15 -7.45 21.58
CA LEU A 82 -4.37 -8.65 22.37
C LEU A 82 -4.46 -9.89 21.48
N ARG A 83 -5.18 -9.83 20.36
CA ARG A 83 -5.32 -10.93 19.40
C ARG A 83 -3.99 -11.32 18.76
N GLN A 84 -3.15 -10.32 18.47
CA GLN A 84 -1.78 -10.54 17.98
C GLN A 84 -0.88 -11.15 19.06
N ALA A 85 -0.95 -10.62 20.29
CA ALA A 85 -0.14 -11.11 21.42
C ALA A 85 -0.57 -12.49 21.94
N SER A 86 -1.85 -12.87 21.80
CA SER A 86 -2.37 -14.19 22.19
C SER A 86 -2.06 -15.29 21.16
N GLY A 87 -1.18 -15.05 20.19
CA GLY A 87 -0.80 -16.01 19.16
C GLY A 87 -1.92 -16.38 18.20
N THR A 88 -3.05 -15.66 18.25
CA THR A 88 -4.22 -15.89 17.38
C THR A 88 -4.13 -15.08 16.08
N GLY A 89 -3.01 -14.38 15.89
CA GLY A 89 -2.60 -13.68 14.67
C GLY A 89 -1.24 -14.15 14.15
N VAL A 90 -0.79 -15.36 14.48
CA VAL A 90 0.24 -16.02 13.67
C VAL A 90 -0.34 -16.10 12.28
N THR A 91 0.32 -15.48 11.30
CA THR A 91 -0.04 -15.60 9.89
C THR A 91 0.04 -17.07 9.52
N GLU A 92 -1.11 -17.75 9.57
CA GLU A 92 -1.20 -19.16 9.25
C GLU A 92 -1.02 -19.30 7.74
N VAL A 93 0.18 -19.70 7.31
CA VAL A 93 0.45 -20.01 5.92
C VAL A 93 -0.14 -21.39 5.63
N VAL A 94 -1.39 -21.41 5.18
CA VAL A 94 -2.09 -22.64 4.80
C VAL A 94 -1.67 -23.04 3.39
N THR A 95 -0.94 -24.15 3.26
CA THR A 95 -0.68 -24.76 1.94
C THR A 95 -1.69 -25.88 1.70
N GLN A 96 -2.52 -25.72 0.67
CA GLN A 96 -3.50 -26.72 0.26
C GLN A 96 -3.01 -27.47 -0.97
N TYR A 97 -2.92 -28.80 -0.88
CA TYR A 97 -2.67 -29.67 -2.01
C TYR A 97 -3.96 -30.43 -2.36
N SER A 98 -4.40 -30.33 -3.60
CA SER A 98 -5.52 -31.10 -4.14
C SER A 98 -5.03 -31.99 -5.28
N MET A 99 -5.32 -33.29 -5.21
CA MET A 99 -5.00 -34.25 -6.26
C MET A 99 -6.29 -34.91 -6.75
N THR A 100 -6.49 -34.93 -8.07
CA THR A 100 -7.58 -35.64 -8.74
C THR A 100 -6.97 -36.69 -9.65
N GLU A 101 -7.21 -37.96 -9.33
CA GLU A 101 -6.79 -39.09 -10.18
C GLU A 101 -7.98 -39.62 -10.98
N ILE A 102 -7.75 -39.83 -12.28
CA ILE A 102 -8.73 -40.17 -13.30
C ILE A 102 -8.15 -41.38 -14.07
N SER A 103 -8.64 -42.59 -13.77
CA SER A 103 -8.33 -43.83 -14.50
C SER A 103 -9.35 -44.14 -15.62
N ILE A 104 -8.92 -44.02 -16.88
CA ILE A 104 -9.71 -44.36 -18.07
C ILE A 104 -9.10 -45.59 -18.75
N GLU A 105 -9.89 -46.66 -18.87
CA GLU A 105 -9.51 -47.86 -19.64
C GLU A 105 -10.18 -47.82 -21.03
N ILE A 106 -9.40 -48.04 -22.09
CA ILE A 106 -9.82 -47.95 -23.50
C ILE A 106 -9.58 -49.30 -24.17
N ASP A 107 -10.55 -49.78 -24.96
CA ASP A 107 -10.44 -51.02 -25.73
C ASP A 107 -9.55 -50.90 -26.97
N GLU A 108 -9.28 -52.04 -27.64
CA GLU A 108 -8.44 -52.11 -28.85
C GLU A 108 -9.03 -51.37 -30.07
N PHE A 109 -10.28 -50.92 -29.98
CA PHE A 109 -10.99 -50.18 -31.03
C PHE A 109 -11.16 -48.69 -30.70
N GLY A 110 -10.63 -48.23 -29.56
CA GLY A 110 -10.64 -46.83 -29.14
C GLY A 110 -11.91 -46.40 -28.40
N ASN A 111 -12.77 -47.32 -27.97
CA ASN A 111 -13.95 -47.01 -27.17
C ASN A 111 -13.66 -47.14 -25.67
N VAL A 112 -14.30 -46.30 -24.87
CA VAL A 112 -14.17 -46.30 -23.41
C VAL A 112 -15.04 -47.43 -22.84
N GLU A 113 -14.41 -48.48 -22.29
CA GLU A 113 -15.13 -49.63 -21.71
C GLU A 113 -15.55 -49.41 -20.26
N HIS A 114 -14.74 -48.70 -19.47
CA HIS A 114 -15.03 -48.45 -18.06
C HIS A 114 -14.67 -47.02 -17.65
N ARG A 115 -15.57 -46.38 -16.90
CA ARG A 115 -15.42 -44.99 -16.45
C ARG A 115 -15.43 -44.91 -14.92
N GLU A 116 -14.22 -45.09 -14.38
CA GLU A 116 -13.54 -44.29 -13.36
C GLU A 116 -14.11 -44.14 -11.94
N ILE A 117 -13.23 -44.40 -10.96
CA ILE A 117 -13.40 -44.03 -9.56
C ILE A 117 -12.63 -42.72 -9.35
N GLN A 118 -13.34 -41.68 -8.93
CA GLN A 118 -12.74 -40.39 -8.58
C GLN A 118 -12.32 -40.41 -7.11
N ILE A 119 -11.02 -40.33 -6.85
CA ILE A 119 -10.49 -40.16 -5.49
C ILE A 119 -10.05 -38.72 -5.33
N GLU A 120 -10.79 -37.98 -4.49
CA GLU A 120 -10.44 -36.62 -4.10
C GLU A 120 -9.74 -36.66 -2.75
N GLN A 121 -8.48 -36.22 -2.73
CA GLN A 121 -7.73 -36.08 -1.48
C GLN A 121 -7.34 -34.62 -1.27
N THR A 122 -7.78 -34.06 -0.15
CA THR A 122 -7.41 -32.73 0.31
C THR A 122 -6.54 -32.88 1.56
N HIS A 123 -5.32 -32.35 1.50
CA HIS A 123 -4.44 -32.28 2.66
C HIS A 123 -4.16 -30.83 3.02
N VAL A 124 -4.38 -30.50 4.29
CA VAL A 124 -4.15 -29.17 4.86
C VAL A 124 -3.00 -29.29 5.85
N GLN A 125 -1.91 -28.57 5.59
CA GLN A 125 -0.77 -28.49 6.50
C GLN A 125 -0.74 -27.11 7.15
N HIS A 126 -0.73 -27.11 8.48
CA HIS A 126 -0.62 -25.92 9.31
C HIS A 126 0.85 -25.76 9.70
N PHE A 127 1.49 -24.67 9.26
CA PHE A 127 2.83 -24.29 9.73
C PHE A 127 2.67 -23.23 10.81
N ILE A 128 3.15 -23.55 12.01
CA ILE A 128 3.35 -22.56 13.07
C ILE A 128 4.81 -22.14 12.94
N ASP A 129 5.07 -20.88 12.58
CA ASP A 129 6.41 -20.31 12.70
C ASP A 129 6.73 -20.19 14.20
N ASP A 130 7.29 -21.26 14.78
CA ASP A 130 7.99 -21.18 16.06
C ASP A 130 9.35 -20.52 15.82
N GLU A 131 9.36 -19.21 15.56
CA GLU A 131 10.58 -18.42 15.66
C GLU A 131 11.01 -18.38 17.14
N LYS A 132 12.18 -18.93 17.39
CA LYS A 132 12.78 -19.15 18.72
C LYS A 132 13.75 -18.04 19.10
#